data_AF-A0A0D2MS98-F1
#
_entry.id   AF-A0A0D2MS98-F1
#
_cell.length_a   1.000
_cell.length_b   1.000
_cell.length_c   1.000
_cell.angle_alpha   90.00
_cell.angle_beta   90.00
_cell.angle_gamma   90.00
#
_symmetry.space_group_name_H-M   'P 1'
#
loop_
_entity.id
_entity.type
_entity.pdbx_description
1 polymer ?
#
loop_
_entity_poly.entity_id
_entity_poly.type
_entity_poly.pdbx_seq_one_letter_code
_entity_poly.pdbx_strand_id
1 'polypeptide(L)'
;MAATATPIQEYIDKHGLQKKVEDVLNSCVKEKPSDPLAFMAAELLKATPPEITKVVGRQIFDSRGNPTVEAEVTTGKGVFRAAVPSGASTGIHEAVELRDGDKSKYMGKSVLKAVANVNDVIAPAIIGKNPTDQKGLDEQMIALDGTDNKGKLGANAILAVSMAIAKAGAAEKGLPLYKYIAELAGSTKLVLPVPSFNVINGGEHAGNGLAMQEFMILPVG
;
A
#
# COMPACT_ATOMS: atom_id res chain seq x y z
N MET A 1 18.83 -49.01 13.88
CA MET A 1 17.51 -48.38 14.04
C MET A 1 17.74 -46.88 13.99
N ALA A 2 17.34 -46.21 12.91
CA ALA A 2 17.47 -44.75 12.84
C ALA A 2 16.47 -44.14 13.82
N ALA A 3 16.96 -43.39 14.80
CA ALA A 3 16.11 -42.61 15.69
C ALA A 3 15.38 -41.58 14.82
N THR A 4 14.07 -41.77 14.64
CA THR A 4 13.21 -40.77 13.99
C THR A 4 13.37 -39.47 14.76
N ALA A 5 13.82 -38.42 14.08
CA ALA A 5 13.95 -37.09 14.66
C ALA A 5 12.61 -36.70 15.30
N THR A 6 12.66 -36.09 16.47
CA THR A 6 11.44 -35.63 17.12
C THR A 6 10.80 -34.53 16.28
N PRO A 7 9.46 -34.38 16.27
CA PRO A 7 8.77 -33.33 15.50
C PRO A 7 9.31 -31.90 15.72
N ILE A 8 9.93 -31.67 16.89
CA ILE A 8 10.60 -30.41 17.24
C ILE A 8 11.88 -30.22 16.42
N GLN A 9 12.76 -31.23 16.37
CA GLN A 9 14.02 -31.14 15.64
C GLN A 9 13.78 -31.00 14.13
N GLU A 10 12.79 -31.73 13.61
CA GLU A 10 12.37 -31.59 12.20
C GLU A 10 11.93 -30.15 11.86
N TYR A 11 11.19 -29.49 12.76
CA TYR A 11 10.78 -28.09 12.57
C TYR A 11 11.97 -27.13 12.61
N ILE A 12 12.89 -27.32 13.58
CA ILE A 12 14.11 -26.51 13.71
C ILE A 12 14.95 -26.62 12.42
N ASP A 13 15.16 -27.84 11.93
CA ASP A 13 15.97 -28.13 10.75
C ASP A 13 15.30 -27.59 9.48
N LYS A 14 14.00 -27.85 9.30
CA LYS A 14 13.21 -27.38 8.15
C LYS A 14 13.28 -25.86 7.98
N HIS A 15 13.27 -25.11 9.07
CA HIS A 15 13.26 -23.65 9.05
C HIS A 15 14.65 -23.03 9.29
N GLY A 16 15.67 -23.85 9.52
CA GLY A 16 17.04 -23.45 9.82
C GLY A 16 17.15 -22.55 11.04
N LEU A 17 16.30 -22.75 12.05
CA LEU A 17 16.13 -21.79 13.16
C LEU A 17 17.42 -21.62 13.97
N GLN A 18 18.12 -22.72 14.26
CA GLN A 18 19.35 -22.68 15.05
C GLN A 18 20.41 -21.79 14.39
N LYS A 19 20.65 -22.00 13.09
CA LYS A 19 21.60 -21.20 12.30
C LYS A 19 21.20 -19.72 12.30
N LYS A 20 19.93 -19.39 12.06
CA LYS A 20 19.45 -17.99 12.02
C LYS A 20 19.66 -17.29 13.37
N VAL A 21 19.34 -17.95 14.47
CA VAL A 21 19.53 -17.38 15.82
C VAL A 21 21.01 -17.19 16.12
N GLU A 22 21.85 -18.15 15.76
CA GLU A 22 23.30 -18.07 15.92
C GLU A 22 23.92 -16.93 15.09
N ASP A 23 23.52 -16.76 13.83
CA ASP A 23 23.96 -15.66 12.96
C ASP A 23 23.61 -14.28 13.55
N VAL A 24 22.41 -14.16 14.13
CA VAL A 24 21.95 -12.93 14.80
C VAL A 24 22.74 -12.66 16.09
N LEU A 25 22.97 -13.68 16.91
CA LEU A 25 23.79 -13.58 18.12
C LEU A 25 25.23 -13.15 17.78
N ASN A 26 25.83 -13.77 16.76
CA ASN A 26 27.18 -13.45 16.30
C ASN A 26 27.27 -11.99 15.82
N SER A 27 26.27 -11.54 15.06
CA SER A 27 26.18 -10.14 14.61
C SER A 27 26.06 -9.18 15.80
N CYS A 28 25.22 -9.49 16.78
CA CYS A 28 25.05 -8.68 17.98
C CYS A 28 26.33 -8.57 18.82
N VAL A 29 27.03 -9.69 19.04
CA VAL A 29 28.30 -9.71 19.78
C VAL A 29 29.40 -8.93 19.06
N LYS A 30 29.41 -8.97 17.72
CA LYS A 30 30.35 -8.23 16.89
C LYS A 30 30.13 -6.72 16.97
N GLU A 31 28.88 -6.27 16.82
CA GLU A 31 28.53 -4.85 16.79
C GLU A 31 28.51 -4.21 18.19
N LYS A 32 28.31 -5.00 19.25
CA LYS A 32 28.22 -4.54 20.66
C LYS A 32 27.28 -3.33 20.85
N PRO A 33 26.03 -3.41 20.37
CA PRO A 33 25.07 -2.32 20.52
C PRO A 33 24.78 -2.06 22.00
N SER A 34 24.42 -0.82 22.33
CA SER A 34 24.00 -0.44 23.69
C SER A 34 22.73 -1.17 24.13
N ASP A 35 21.87 -1.54 23.18
CA ASP A 35 20.70 -2.40 23.39
C ASP A 35 20.79 -3.66 22.49
N PRO A 36 21.34 -4.77 23.02
CA PRO A 36 21.44 -6.04 22.31
C PRO A 36 20.11 -6.64 21.87
N LEU A 37 19.05 -6.50 22.68
CA LEU A 37 17.76 -7.12 22.39
C LEU A 37 17.06 -6.42 21.23
N ALA A 38 17.06 -5.08 21.23
CA ALA A 38 16.51 -4.29 20.12
C ALA A 38 17.25 -4.57 18.81
N PHE A 39 18.58 -4.68 18.85
CA PHE A 39 19.39 -5.03 17.69
C PHE A 39 19.04 -6.41 17.13
N MET A 40 19.02 -7.44 17.97
CA MET A 40 18.68 -8.80 17.52
C MET A 40 17.26 -8.89 16.97
N ALA A 41 16.30 -8.17 17.55
CA ALA A 41 14.95 -8.09 17.01
C ALA A 41 14.92 -7.51 15.60
N ALA A 42 15.68 -6.43 15.35
CA ALA A 42 15.81 -5.84 14.02
C ALA A 42 16.46 -6.78 13.00
N GLU A 43 17.50 -7.53 13.40
CA GLU A 43 18.15 -8.53 12.54
C GLU A 43 17.21 -9.71 12.21
N LEU A 44 16.46 -10.22 13.20
CA LEU A 44 15.47 -11.27 12.97
C LEU A 44 14.36 -10.81 12.00
N LEU A 45 13.93 -9.55 12.10
CA LEU A 45 12.98 -8.95 11.17
C LEU A 45 13.52 -8.94 9.73
N LYS A 46 14.83 -8.73 9.53
CA LYS A 46 15.46 -8.81 8.19
C LYS A 46 15.38 -10.22 7.59
N ALA A 47 15.43 -11.26 8.42
CA ALA A 47 15.35 -12.65 7.98
C ALA A 47 13.92 -13.15 7.72
N THR A 48 12.90 -12.33 7.98
CA THR A 48 11.50 -12.69 7.71
C THR A 48 11.23 -12.68 6.20
N PRO A 49 10.52 -13.68 5.64
CA PRO A 49 10.18 -13.70 4.23
C PRO A 49 9.43 -12.43 3.80
N PRO A 50 9.71 -11.90 2.61
CA PRO A 50 9.00 -10.75 2.06
C PRO A 50 7.63 -11.22 1.54
N GLU A 51 6.66 -11.37 2.44
CA GLU A 51 5.33 -11.90 2.12
C GLU A 51 4.22 -11.03 2.68
N ILE A 52 3.17 -10.83 1.89
CA ILE A 52 1.91 -10.23 2.33
C ILE A 52 1.16 -11.26 3.19
N THR A 53 0.97 -10.96 4.47
CA THR A 53 0.31 -11.88 5.42
C THR A 53 -1.15 -11.56 5.66
N LYS A 54 -1.55 -10.29 5.44
CA LYS A 54 -2.93 -9.83 5.63
C LYS A 54 -3.20 -8.59 4.80
N VAL A 55 -4.42 -8.49 4.29
CA VAL A 55 -4.93 -7.28 3.63
C VAL A 55 -6.29 -6.94 4.23
N VAL A 56 -6.52 -5.66 4.55
CA VAL A 56 -7.79 -5.19 5.10
C VAL A 56 -8.19 -3.88 4.44
N GLY A 57 -9.37 -3.85 3.83
CA GLY A 57 -10.03 -2.64 3.38
C GLY A 57 -11.02 -2.12 4.42
N ARG A 58 -11.15 -0.80 4.51
CA ARG A 58 -12.18 -0.12 5.31
C ARG A 58 -12.65 1.17 4.65
N GLN A 59 -13.83 1.62 5.05
CA GLN A 59 -14.36 2.93 4.67
C GLN A 59 -13.89 3.99 5.67
N ILE A 60 -13.31 5.07 5.17
CA ILE A 60 -12.97 6.28 5.93
C ILE A 60 -13.61 7.51 5.26
N PHE A 61 -13.31 8.72 5.73
CA PHE A 61 -13.81 9.97 5.13
C PHE A 61 -12.68 10.78 4.47
N ASP A 62 -12.96 11.33 3.28
CA ASP A 62 -12.09 12.28 2.59
C ASP A 62 -12.19 13.69 3.22
N SER A 63 -11.39 14.63 2.71
CA SER A 63 -11.37 16.02 3.18
C SER A 63 -12.69 16.79 3.02
N ARG A 64 -13.64 16.26 2.22
CA ARG A 64 -14.97 16.82 2.00
C ARG A 64 -16.05 16.08 2.81
N GLY A 65 -15.64 15.14 3.67
CA GLY A 65 -16.55 14.31 4.46
C GLY A 65 -17.28 13.23 3.66
N ASN A 66 -16.87 12.94 2.42
CA ASN A 66 -17.43 11.83 1.66
C ASN A 66 -16.68 10.54 1.98
N PRO A 67 -17.35 9.37 1.97
CA PRO A 67 -16.66 8.10 2.14
C PRO A 67 -15.55 7.87 1.09
N THR A 68 -14.46 7.21 1.47
CA THR A 68 -13.43 6.70 0.56
C THR A 68 -12.83 5.40 1.10
N VAL A 69 -12.05 4.70 0.27
CA VAL A 69 -11.41 3.43 0.62
C VAL A 69 -10.04 3.68 1.26
N GLU A 70 -9.77 2.99 2.35
CA GLU A 70 -8.45 2.81 2.91
C GLU A 70 -8.11 1.31 2.91
N ALA A 71 -6.90 0.97 2.47
CA ALA A 71 -6.38 -0.39 2.55
C ALA A 71 -5.16 -0.45 3.47
N GLU A 72 -5.05 -1.56 4.18
CA GLU A 72 -3.87 -1.98 4.93
C GLU A 72 -3.31 -3.27 4.34
N VAL A 73 -2.00 -3.29 4.15
CA VAL A 73 -1.22 -4.48 3.81
C VAL A 73 -0.28 -4.76 4.97
N THR A 74 -0.30 -5.98 5.49
CA THR A 74 0.59 -6.43 6.56
C THR A 74 1.65 -7.35 5.99
N THR A 75 2.89 -7.16 6.42
CA THR A 75 4.02 -8.06 6.12
C THR A 75 4.81 -8.34 7.39
N GLY A 76 5.89 -9.10 7.29
CA GLY A 76 6.86 -9.25 8.39
C GLY A 76 7.45 -7.92 8.88
N LYS A 77 7.38 -6.84 8.08
CA LYS A 77 7.91 -5.51 8.44
C LYS A 77 6.89 -4.60 9.14
N GLY A 78 5.64 -5.03 9.28
CA GLY A 78 4.58 -4.27 9.93
C GLY A 78 3.35 -4.04 9.06
N VAL A 79 2.61 -2.97 9.36
CA VAL A 79 1.34 -2.63 8.70
C VAL A 79 1.52 -1.35 7.89
N PHE A 80 1.14 -1.41 6.61
CA PHE A 80 1.29 -0.33 5.64
C PHE A 80 -0.08 0.08 5.14
N ARG A 81 -0.39 1.37 5.26
CA ARG A 81 -1.74 1.90 5.02
C ARG A 81 -1.75 2.92 3.90
N ALA A 82 -2.77 2.90 3.06
CA ALA A 82 -3.02 3.93 2.06
C ALA A 82 -4.52 4.19 1.91
N ALA A 83 -4.88 5.46 1.78
CA ALA A 83 -6.21 5.91 1.46
C ALA A 83 -6.22 6.56 0.08
N VAL A 84 -7.31 6.38 -0.66
CA VAL A 84 -7.43 6.93 -2.02
C VAL A 84 -8.18 8.26 -2.02
N PRO A 85 -7.74 9.24 -2.82
CA PRO A 85 -8.50 10.47 -3.03
C PRO A 85 -9.73 10.19 -3.90
N SER A 86 -10.66 11.14 -3.91
CA SER A 86 -11.80 11.14 -4.83
C SER A 86 -11.90 12.53 -5.47
N GLY A 87 -12.03 12.56 -6.79
CA GLY A 87 -12.25 13.80 -7.56
C GLY A 87 -13.65 14.38 -7.34
N ALA A 88 -13.84 15.67 -7.64
CA ALA A 88 -15.18 16.26 -7.84
C ALA A 88 -15.57 16.18 -9.32
N SER A 89 -14.64 16.52 -10.20
CA SER A 89 -14.81 16.56 -11.65
C SER A 89 -14.10 15.37 -12.28
N THR A 90 -14.82 14.27 -12.50
CA THR A 90 -14.29 13.05 -13.13
C THR A 90 -14.43 13.14 -14.65
N GLY A 91 -13.32 13.01 -15.37
CA GLY A 91 -13.33 12.88 -16.83
C GLY A 91 -13.99 11.58 -17.30
N ILE A 92 -14.61 11.60 -18.48
CA ILE A 92 -15.34 10.45 -19.06
C ILE A 92 -14.47 9.20 -19.33
N HIS A 93 -13.15 9.37 -19.34
CA HIS A 93 -12.17 8.31 -19.60
C HIS A 93 -11.42 7.86 -18.34
N GLU A 94 -11.77 8.38 -17.17
CA GLU A 94 -11.16 7.95 -15.91
C GLU A 94 -11.55 6.52 -15.55
N ALA A 95 -10.66 5.84 -14.83
CA ALA A 95 -10.99 4.58 -14.20
C ALA A 95 -12.08 4.80 -13.13
N VAL A 96 -12.98 3.83 -12.98
CA VAL A 96 -14.23 4.02 -12.22
C VAL A 96 -13.97 3.99 -10.72
N GLU A 97 -14.32 5.07 -10.04
CA GLU A 97 -14.52 5.05 -8.58
C GLU A 97 -15.83 4.29 -8.25
N LEU A 98 -15.72 3.09 -7.68
CA LEU A 98 -16.89 2.29 -7.34
C LEU A 98 -17.57 2.82 -6.08
N ARG A 99 -18.80 3.34 -6.26
CA ARG A 99 -19.71 3.79 -5.20
C ARG A 99 -20.89 2.84 -5.08
N ASP A 100 -21.51 2.78 -3.90
CA ASP A 100 -22.59 1.84 -3.64
C ASP A 100 -23.91 2.22 -4.33
N GLY A 101 -24.17 3.54 -4.48
CA GLY A 101 -25.38 4.09 -5.09
C GLY A 101 -26.62 4.12 -4.18
N ASP A 102 -26.51 3.64 -2.95
CA ASP A 102 -27.59 3.63 -1.97
C ASP A 102 -27.81 5.04 -1.38
N LYS A 103 -28.81 5.77 -1.90
CA LYS A 103 -29.14 7.13 -1.46
C LYS A 103 -29.44 7.26 0.04
N SER A 104 -29.83 6.17 0.72
CA SER A 104 -30.07 6.17 2.17
C SER A 104 -28.79 6.27 3.00
N LYS A 105 -27.63 5.96 2.40
CA LYS A 105 -26.32 5.97 3.06
C LYS A 105 -25.40 6.97 2.39
N TYR A 106 -24.97 7.99 3.14
CA TYR A 106 -24.01 8.99 2.67
C TYR A 106 -24.37 9.57 1.29
N MET A 107 -25.67 9.78 1.04
CA MET A 107 -26.19 10.31 -0.23
C MET A 107 -25.79 9.47 -1.46
N GLY A 108 -25.65 8.15 -1.32
CA GLY A 108 -25.23 7.24 -2.40
C GLY A 108 -23.73 7.09 -2.55
N LYS A 109 -22.93 7.78 -1.72
CA LYS A 109 -21.47 7.85 -1.86
C LYS A 109 -20.70 6.84 -1.00
N SER A 110 -21.36 5.91 -0.30
CA SER A 110 -20.62 4.85 0.40
C SER A 110 -19.80 4.00 -0.57
N VAL A 111 -18.76 3.36 -0.03
CA VAL A 111 -17.80 2.54 -0.78
C VAL A 111 -17.71 1.12 -0.21
N LEU A 112 -18.78 0.62 0.40
CA LEU A 112 -18.78 -0.68 1.07
C LEU A 112 -18.57 -1.83 0.07
N LYS A 113 -19.07 -1.70 -1.17
CA LYS A 113 -18.78 -2.66 -2.25
C LYS A 113 -17.29 -2.69 -2.59
N ALA A 114 -16.65 -1.54 -2.72
CA ALA A 114 -15.21 -1.46 -2.98
C ALA A 114 -14.40 -2.02 -1.81
N VAL A 115 -14.82 -1.76 -0.56
CA VAL A 115 -14.22 -2.36 0.65
C VAL A 115 -14.37 -3.88 0.67
N ALA A 116 -15.54 -4.40 0.31
CA ALA A 116 -15.77 -5.84 0.18
C ALA A 116 -14.87 -6.44 -0.92
N ASN A 117 -14.72 -5.77 -2.06
CA ASN A 117 -13.79 -6.19 -3.11
C ASN A 117 -12.33 -6.26 -2.62
N VAL A 118 -11.89 -5.34 -1.76
CA VAL A 118 -10.56 -5.43 -1.11
C VAL A 118 -10.47 -6.69 -0.25
N ASN A 119 -11.44 -6.91 0.64
CA ASN A 119 -11.38 -7.96 1.67
C ASN A 119 -11.64 -9.37 1.12
N ASP A 120 -12.59 -9.52 0.21
CA ASP A 120 -13.15 -10.81 -0.18
C ASP A 120 -12.62 -11.29 -1.53
N VAL A 121 -12.05 -10.38 -2.35
CA VAL A 121 -11.60 -10.69 -3.72
C VAL A 121 -10.10 -10.43 -3.89
N ILE A 122 -9.63 -9.21 -3.60
CA ILE A 122 -8.22 -8.83 -3.79
C ILE A 122 -7.34 -9.51 -2.75
N ALA A 123 -7.69 -9.42 -1.47
CA ALA A 123 -6.90 -9.98 -0.37
C ALA A 123 -6.52 -11.47 -0.58
N PRO A 124 -7.47 -12.41 -0.82
CA PRO A 124 -7.11 -13.81 -1.01
C PRO A 124 -6.25 -14.04 -2.26
N ALA A 125 -6.30 -13.16 -3.27
CA ALA A 125 -5.50 -13.30 -4.49
C ALA A 125 -4.02 -12.91 -4.28
N ILE A 126 -3.71 -12.01 -3.34
CA ILE A 126 -2.36 -11.46 -3.16
C ILE A 126 -1.67 -11.85 -1.85
N ILE A 127 -2.38 -12.45 -0.89
CA ILE A 127 -1.75 -13.02 0.32
C ILE A 127 -0.71 -14.09 -0.09
N GLY A 128 0.44 -14.08 0.58
CA GLY A 128 1.59 -14.94 0.30
C GLY A 128 2.49 -14.45 -0.85
N LYS A 129 2.16 -13.33 -1.49
CA LYS A 129 2.99 -12.73 -2.55
C LYS A 129 4.02 -11.75 -1.99
N ASN A 130 5.08 -11.51 -2.77
CA ASN A 130 6.14 -10.60 -2.39
C ASN A 130 5.76 -9.14 -2.71
N PRO A 131 5.71 -8.23 -1.72
CA PRO A 131 5.29 -6.84 -1.92
C PRO A 131 6.28 -6.02 -2.77
N THR A 132 7.49 -6.52 -3.03
CA THR A 132 8.47 -5.85 -3.90
C THR A 132 8.16 -6.02 -5.40
N ASP A 133 7.31 -6.97 -5.78
CA ASP A 133 6.83 -7.19 -7.15
C ASP A 133 5.61 -6.31 -7.45
N GLN A 134 5.81 -5.00 -7.38
CA GLN A 134 4.74 -4.01 -7.57
C GLN A 134 3.99 -4.24 -8.90
N LYS A 135 4.74 -4.41 -10.00
CA LYS A 135 4.18 -4.58 -11.34
C LYS A 135 3.35 -5.86 -11.43
N GLY A 136 3.88 -6.99 -10.99
CA GLY A 136 3.16 -8.27 -11.05
C GLY A 136 1.88 -8.26 -10.23
N LEU A 137 1.91 -7.64 -9.03
CA LEU A 137 0.73 -7.50 -8.18
C LEU A 137 -0.33 -6.57 -8.78
N ASP A 138 0.08 -5.43 -9.33
CA ASP A 138 -0.85 -4.51 -10.00
C ASP A 138 -1.48 -5.14 -11.25
N GLU A 139 -0.69 -5.83 -12.08
CA GLU A 139 -1.19 -6.58 -13.23
C GLU A 139 -2.16 -7.70 -12.83
N GLN A 140 -1.87 -8.41 -11.74
CA GLN A 140 -2.76 -9.43 -11.19
C GLN A 140 -4.10 -8.83 -10.74
N MET A 141 -4.10 -7.68 -10.04
CA MET A 141 -5.33 -7.00 -9.63
C MET A 141 -6.13 -6.45 -10.82
N ILE A 142 -5.45 -5.93 -11.84
CA ILE A 142 -6.08 -5.48 -13.09
C ILE A 142 -6.73 -6.66 -13.82
N ALA A 143 -6.03 -7.79 -13.93
CA ALA A 143 -6.55 -8.99 -14.56
C ALA A 143 -7.74 -9.59 -13.78
N LEU A 144 -7.70 -9.52 -12.45
CA LEU A 144 -8.77 -9.99 -11.56
C LEU A 144 -10.07 -9.17 -11.74
N ASP A 145 -9.92 -7.86 -11.98
CA ASP A 145 -11.03 -6.99 -12.38
C ASP A 145 -11.54 -7.35 -13.78
N GLY A 146 -10.64 -7.43 -14.76
CA GLY A 146 -10.95 -7.86 -16.12
C GLY A 146 -11.72 -6.84 -16.97
N THR A 147 -11.89 -5.60 -16.51
CA THR A 147 -12.49 -4.50 -17.26
C THR A 147 -11.46 -3.40 -17.55
N ASP A 148 -11.57 -2.75 -18.71
CA ASP A 148 -10.62 -1.71 -19.12
C ASP A 148 -10.57 -0.52 -18.15
N ASN A 149 -11.72 -0.19 -17.56
CA ASN A 149 -11.90 0.95 -16.66
C ASN A 149 -11.87 0.58 -15.17
N LYS A 150 -11.54 -0.67 -14.81
CA LYS A 150 -11.52 -1.15 -13.42
C LYS A 150 -12.87 -1.07 -12.70
N GLY A 151 -13.97 -1.15 -13.46
CA GLY A 151 -15.32 -0.94 -12.95
C GLY A 151 -15.90 -2.09 -12.13
N LYS A 152 -15.29 -3.28 -12.16
CA LYS A 152 -15.80 -4.45 -11.42
C LYS A 152 -15.36 -4.44 -9.96
N LEU A 153 -14.06 -4.26 -9.72
CA LEU A 153 -13.47 -4.14 -8.38
C LEU A 153 -13.52 -2.70 -7.86
N GLY A 154 -13.46 -1.73 -8.77
CA GLY A 154 -13.32 -0.31 -8.47
C GLY A 154 -11.86 0.12 -8.48
N ALA A 155 -11.55 1.18 -9.23
CA ALA A 155 -10.22 1.77 -9.27
C ALA A 155 -9.75 2.23 -7.89
N ASN A 156 -10.69 2.70 -7.05
CA ASN A 156 -10.47 3.07 -5.66
C ASN A 156 -10.03 1.87 -4.79
N ALA A 157 -10.57 0.67 -5.01
CA ALA A 157 -10.13 -0.54 -4.31
C ALA A 157 -8.71 -0.96 -4.73
N ILE A 158 -8.48 -1.04 -6.05
CA ILE A 158 -7.19 -1.45 -6.61
C ILE A 158 -6.08 -0.47 -6.21
N LEU A 159 -6.31 0.83 -6.35
CA LEU A 159 -5.32 1.86 -6.04
C LEU A 159 -4.98 1.89 -4.54
N ALA A 160 -5.95 1.71 -3.65
CA ALA A 160 -5.72 1.67 -2.21
C ALA A 160 -4.74 0.54 -1.85
N VAL A 161 -4.98 -0.66 -2.40
CA VAL A 161 -4.11 -1.82 -2.17
C VAL A 161 -2.75 -1.62 -2.84
N SER A 162 -2.71 -1.14 -4.08
CA SER A 162 -1.47 -0.86 -4.83
C SER A 162 -0.52 0.08 -4.07
N MET A 163 -1.05 1.19 -3.53
CA MET A 163 -0.26 2.14 -2.74
C MET A 163 0.22 1.56 -1.40
N ALA A 164 -0.59 0.71 -0.75
CA ALA A 164 -0.20 0.03 0.48
C ALA A 164 0.90 -1.02 0.22
N ILE A 165 0.82 -1.76 -0.91
CA ILE A 165 1.89 -2.64 -1.40
C ILE A 165 3.17 -1.84 -1.65
N ALA A 166 3.09 -0.69 -2.32
CA ALA A 166 4.28 0.12 -2.61
C ALA A 166 5.01 0.57 -1.33
N LYS A 167 4.26 0.93 -0.28
CA LYS A 167 4.82 1.25 1.03
C LYS A 167 5.46 0.03 1.69
N ALA A 168 4.81 -1.13 1.60
CA ALA A 168 5.36 -2.39 2.11
C ALA A 168 6.65 -2.80 1.37
N GLY A 169 6.66 -2.70 0.04
CA GLY A 169 7.84 -2.99 -0.80
C GLY A 169 9.01 -2.04 -0.51
N ALA A 170 8.74 -0.76 -0.27
CA ALA A 170 9.76 0.21 0.16
C ALA A 170 10.39 -0.20 1.50
N ALA A 171 9.56 -0.58 2.48
CA ALA A 171 10.04 -1.05 3.79
C ALA A 171 10.81 -2.36 3.69
N GLU A 172 10.40 -3.28 2.81
CA GLU A 172 11.12 -4.53 2.56
C GLU A 172 12.53 -4.28 2.01
N LYS A 173 12.68 -3.29 1.13
CA LYS A 173 13.99 -2.86 0.62
C LYS A 173 14.77 -1.94 1.57
N GLY A 174 14.20 -1.56 2.72
CA GLY A 174 14.83 -0.60 3.63
C GLY A 174 14.99 0.81 3.02
N LEU A 175 14.11 1.18 2.09
CA LEU A 175 14.14 2.46 1.38
C LEU A 175 12.99 3.37 1.83
N PRO A 176 13.18 4.70 1.89
CA PRO A 176 12.06 5.61 1.95
C PRO A 176 11.24 5.51 0.65
N LEU A 177 9.92 5.69 0.75
CA LEU A 177 8.97 5.47 -0.35
C LEU A 177 9.37 6.20 -1.66
N TYR A 178 9.83 7.45 -1.57
CA TYR A 178 10.22 8.21 -2.77
C TYR A 178 11.42 7.60 -3.52
N LYS A 179 12.37 6.97 -2.83
CA LYS A 179 13.48 6.25 -3.47
C LYS A 179 13.00 4.95 -4.08
N TYR A 180 12.12 4.23 -3.39
CA TYR A 180 11.53 3.01 -3.92
C TYR A 180 10.72 3.26 -5.19
N ILE A 181 9.90 4.32 -5.22
CA ILE A 181 9.19 4.76 -6.44
C ILE A 181 10.16 5.10 -7.56
N ALA A 182 11.27 5.80 -7.26
CA ALA A 182 12.28 6.10 -8.27
C ALA A 182 12.92 4.83 -8.86
N GLU A 183 13.23 3.82 -8.03
CA GLU A 183 13.69 2.51 -8.53
C GLU A 183 12.66 1.83 -9.43
N LEU A 184 11.39 1.79 -9.02
CA LEU A 184 10.30 1.22 -9.82
C LEU A 184 10.14 1.93 -11.17
N ALA A 185 10.35 3.24 -11.20
CA ALA A 185 10.27 4.06 -12.41
C ALA A 185 11.56 4.04 -13.25
N GLY A 186 12.63 3.36 -12.79
CA GLY A 186 13.94 3.39 -13.46
C GLY A 186 14.62 4.76 -13.44
N SER A 187 14.26 5.64 -12.50
CA SER A 187 14.83 6.98 -12.38
C SER A 187 16.00 7.00 -11.40
N THR A 188 17.13 7.55 -11.84
CA THR A 188 18.36 7.70 -11.02
C THR A 188 18.50 9.10 -10.40
N LYS A 189 17.74 10.09 -10.88
CA LYS A 189 17.82 11.48 -10.44
C LYS A 189 16.52 11.89 -9.76
N LEU A 190 16.62 12.25 -8.49
CA LEU A 190 15.53 12.82 -7.72
C LEU A 190 15.53 14.35 -7.88
N VAL A 191 14.33 14.93 -7.97
CA VAL A 191 14.12 16.37 -8.10
C VAL A 191 12.99 16.77 -7.16
N LEU A 192 13.16 17.88 -6.44
CA LEU A 192 12.04 18.50 -5.72
C LEU A 192 11.18 19.28 -6.72
N PRO A 193 9.86 19.04 -6.79
CA PRO A 193 8.99 19.75 -7.71
C PRO A 193 8.80 21.20 -7.26
N VAL A 194 8.61 22.11 -8.21
CA VAL A 194 8.07 23.44 -7.90
C VAL A 194 6.61 23.26 -7.48
N PRO A 195 6.21 23.70 -6.27
CA PRO A 195 4.83 23.57 -5.84
C PRO A 195 3.92 24.58 -6.55
N SER A 196 2.78 24.11 -7.04
CA SER A 196 1.71 24.98 -7.56
C SER A 196 0.61 25.09 -6.51
N PHE A 197 0.55 26.21 -5.81
CA PHE A 197 -0.43 26.42 -4.74
C PHE A 197 -1.69 27.07 -5.29
N ASN A 198 -2.81 26.35 -5.26
CA ASN A 198 -4.12 26.94 -5.54
C ASN A 198 -4.52 27.92 -4.42
N VAL A 199 -4.80 29.17 -4.78
CA VAL A 199 -5.09 30.27 -3.84
C VAL A 199 -6.46 30.91 -4.06
N ILE A 200 -7.02 30.82 -5.26
CA ILE A 200 -8.36 31.34 -5.58
C ILE A 200 -9.11 30.30 -6.40
N ASN A 201 -10.32 29.97 -5.95
CA ASN A 201 -11.22 29.03 -6.61
C ASN A 201 -12.32 29.78 -7.39
N GLY A 202 -12.69 29.21 -8.53
CA GLY A 202 -13.89 29.54 -9.31
C GLY A 202 -14.55 28.27 -9.83
N GLY A 203 -15.43 28.40 -10.83
CA GLY A 203 -16.11 27.28 -11.46
C GLY A 203 -16.94 26.45 -10.46
N GLU A 204 -16.98 25.12 -10.65
CA GLU A 204 -17.75 24.21 -9.78
C GLU A 204 -17.24 24.16 -8.33
N HIS A 205 -16.03 24.66 -8.09
CA HIS A 205 -15.43 24.71 -6.75
C HIS A 205 -15.82 25.96 -5.95
N ALA A 206 -16.53 26.93 -6.53
CA ALA A 206 -16.95 28.15 -5.83
C ALA A 206 -18.31 28.70 -6.30
N GLY A 207 -19.12 29.20 -5.37
CA GLY A 207 -20.40 29.85 -5.66
C GLY A 207 -20.29 31.30 -6.16
N ASN A 208 -19.16 31.67 -6.77
CA ASN A 208 -18.87 33.03 -7.23
C ASN A 208 -19.02 33.14 -8.77
N GLY A 209 -18.85 34.34 -9.33
CA GLY A 209 -18.97 34.59 -10.77
C GLY A 209 -17.72 34.26 -11.60
N LEU A 210 -16.70 33.61 -11.01
CA LEU A 210 -15.43 33.36 -11.67
C LEU A 210 -15.49 32.06 -12.47
N ALA A 211 -15.30 32.15 -13.79
CA ALA A 211 -15.43 30.98 -14.67
C ALA A 211 -14.26 29.98 -14.54
N MET A 212 -13.04 30.47 -14.30
CA MET A 212 -11.85 29.63 -14.18
C MET A 212 -11.84 28.88 -12.85
N GLN A 213 -11.54 27.58 -12.87
CA GLN A 213 -11.66 26.72 -11.69
C GLN A 213 -10.62 27.00 -10.61
N GLU A 214 -9.36 27.22 -10.99
CA GLU A 214 -8.23 27.34 -10.05
C GLU A 214 -7.22 28.39 -10.53
N PHE A 215 -6.78 29.25 -9.62
CA PHE A 215 -5.67 30.19 -9.84
C PHE A 215 -4.54 29.83 -8.89
N MET A 216 -3.38 29.53 -9.46
CA MET A 216 -2.24 29.01 -8.72
C MET A 216 -1.07 29.98 -8.69
N ILE A 217 -0.33 29.99 -7.58
CA ILE A 217 0.97 30.66 -7.46
C ILE A 217 2.09 29.61 -7.43
N LEU A 218 3.17 29.87 -8.16
CA LEU A 218 4.33 28.98 -8.27
C LEU A 218 5.60 29.76 -7.89
N PRO A 219 6.30 29.41 -6.79
CA PRO A 219 7.54 30.05 -6.40
C PRO A 219 8.70 29.45 -7.22
N VAL A 220 8.88 29.92 -8.46
CA VAL A 220 9.92 29.42 -9.38
C VAL A 220 11.31 30.02 -9.15
N GLY A 221 11.40 31.08 -8.34
CA GLY A 221 12.60 31.88 -8.12
C GLY A 221 13.39 31.50 -6.87
#